data_AF-A0A8T5SL70-F1
#
_entry.id   AF-A0A8T5SL70-F1
#
_cell.length_a   1.000
_cell.length_b   1.000
_cell.length_c   1.000
_cell.angle_alpha   90.00
_cell.angle_beta   90.00
_cell.angle_gamma   90.00
#
_symmetry.space_group_name_H-M   'P 1'
#
loop_
_entity.id
_entity.type
_entity.pdbx_description
1 polymer ?
#
loop_
_entity_poly.entity_id
_entity_poly.type
_entity_poly.pdbx_seq_one_letter_code
_entity_poly.pdbx_strand_id
1 'polypeptide(L)'
;MPARYEFSQEAIQNFSNQYGIAINLTSEQKEKLADIGKTSLLVEQISSIADQLCPDDVSLKDFIEQGLADLHPVALTLYVLNDDLWKIMSRKHEHPEKMLPMTTIPWFCWEEKAEGRKNPTGVKSIDDPNRPFTTKIEDGVLKISGKGGDFAGLLEGRIVNPYKGIRPLFIPGSTGPKKAVANYESQLIQIAINIAPSKMKLYPAPVKELDYVFSEKPRVFYDHGIQINVDGEEVNLKVGKRREITLRGKVMIFIGKDFEETPDSDKILMFHAWLAVLNRTPFL
;
A
#
# COMPACT_ATOMS: atom_id res chain seq x y z
N MET A 1 -15.15 2.85 17.06
CA MET A 1 -14.73 1.56 16.44
C MET A 1 -13.38 1.16 17.02
N PRO A 2 -13.16 -0.08 17.48
CA PRO A 2 -11.85 -0.55 17.92
C PRO A 2 -10.92 -0.80 16.72
N ALA A 3 -9.61 -0.60 16.91
CA ALA A 3 -8.61 -1.21 16.04
C ALA A 3 -8.74 -2.73 16.08
N ARG A 4 -8.28 -3.40 15.03
CA ARG A 4 -8.38 -4.87 14.91
C ARG A 4 -7.26 -5.62 15.61
N TYR A 5 -6.28 -4.89 16.15
CA TYR A 5 -5.16 -5.43 16.90
C TYR A 5 -5.32 -5.20 18.41
N GLU A 6 -4.71 -6.08 19.20
CA GLU A 6 -4.78 -6.04 20.66
C GLU A 6 -3.40 -5.81 21.26
N PHE A 7 -3.34 -4.99 22.30
CA PHE A 7 -2.11 -4.62 23.00
C PHE A 7 -2.18 -5.11 24.45
N SER A 8 -1.05 -5.55 24.99
CA SER A 8 -0.93 -5.84 26.42
C SER A 8 -0.86 -4.54 27.22
N GLN A 9 -1.15 -4.63 28.52
CA GLN A 9 -0.97 -3.49 29.42
C GLN A 9 0.48 -2.97 29.44
N GLU A 10 1.45 -3.89 29.42
CA GLU A 10 2.87 -3.54 29.38
C GLU A 10 3.23 -2.76 28.12
N ALA A 11 2.76 -3.19 26.94
CA ALA A 11 3.02 -2.48 25.68
C ALA A 11 2.41 -1.06 25.70
N ILE A 12 1.17 -0.93 26.18
CA ILE A 12 0.51 0.38 26.31
C ILE A 12 1.31 1.30 27.25
N GLN A 13 1.79 0.77 28.38
CA GLN A 13 2.55 1.55 29.35
C GLN A 13 3.94 1.93 28.84
N ASN A 14 4.63 1.01 28.18
CA ASN A 14 5.95 1.25 27.59
C ASN A 14 5.88 2.34 26.53
N PHE A 15 4.91 2.25 25.62
CA PHE A 15 4.67 3.27 24.61
C PHE A 15 4.34 4.64 25.25
N SER A 16 3.47 4.66 26.25
CA SER A 16 3.12 5.89 27.00
C SER A 16 4.35 6.53 27.65
N ASN A 17 5.22 5.72 28.28
CA ASN A 17 6.44 6.19 28.93
C ASN A 17 7.48 6.68 27.92
N GLN A 18 7.68 5.94 26.83
CA GLN A 18 8.69 6.24 25.82
C GLN A 18 8.40 7.55 25.09
N TYR A 19 7.13 7.80 24.76
CA TYR A 19 6.73 8.99 23.99
C TYR A 19 6.11 10.09 24.85
N GLY A 20 5.98 9.89 26.17
CA GLY A 20 5.43 10.88 27.09
C GLY A 20 3.96 11.19 26.86
N ILE A 21 3.18 10.21 26.39
CA ILE A 21 1.77 10.39 26.03
C ILE A 21 0.84 9.68 27.03
N ALA A 22 -0.42 10.12 27.08
CA ALA A 22 -1.46 9.49 27.88
C ALA A 22 -2.46 8.73 27.01
N ILE A 23 -2.66 7.44 27.32
CA ILE A 23 -3.67 6.58 26.68
C ILE A 23 -4.79 6.29 27.70
N ASN A 24 -5.91 7.00 27.54
CA ASN A 24 -7.04 6.90 28.46
C ASN A 24 -7.92 5.68 28.15
N LEU A 25 -7.67 4.56 28.82
CA LEU A 25 -8.46 3.34 28.70
C LEU A 25 -9.84 3.45 29.36
N THR A 26 -10.87 2.94 28.69
CA THR A 26 -12.23 2.81 29.22
C THR A 26 -12.29 1.73 30.32
N SER A 27 -13.35 1.75 31.14
CA SER A 27 -13.55 0.73 32.18
C SER A 27 -13.60 -0.68 31.60
N GLU A 28 -14.30 -0.88 30.48
CA GLU A 28 -14.37 -2.19 29.79
C GLU A 28 -12.99 -2.66 29.32
N GLN A 29 -12.14 -1.77 28.81
CA GLN A 29 -10.77 -2.13 28.40
C GLN A 29 -9.90 -2.49 29.60
N LYS A 30 -10.07 -1.82 30.74
CA LYS A 30 -9.34 -2.14 31.99
C LYS A 30 -9.75 -3.51 32.54
N GLU A 31 -11.04 -3.82 32.52
CA GLU A 31 -11.55 -5.15 32.89
C GLU A 31 -10.99 -6.23 31.97
N LYS A 32 -11.04 -6.03 30.65
CA LYS A 32 -10.43 -6.96 29.68
C LYS A 32 -8.93 -7.17 29.88
N LEU A 33 -8.19 -6.12 30.23
CA LEU A 33 -6.76 -6.25 30.56
C LEU A 33 -6.55 -7.08 31.82
N ALA A 34 -7.41 -6.95 32.83
CA ALA A 34 -7.33 -7.75 34.05
C ALA A 34 -7.65 -9.24 33.79
N ASP A 35 -8.63 -9.51 32.92
CA ASP A 35 -9.10 -10.88 32.66
C ASP A 35 -8.27 -11.62 31.60
N ILE A 36 -8.00 -10.98 30.47
CA ILE A 36 -7.41 -11.59 29.26
C ILE A 36 -5.95 -11.13 29.05
N GLY A 37 -5.53 -10.04 29.69
CA GLY A 37 -4.18 -9.48 29.56
C GLY A 37 -3.95 -8.62 28.32
N LYS A 38 -4.96 -8.49 27.44
CA LYS A 38 -4.88 -7.71 26.20
C LYS A 38 -6.18 -6.96 25.90
N THR A 39 -6.07 -5.86 25.16
CA THR A 39 -7.23 -5.09 24.71
C THR A 39 -6.93 -4.31 23.43
N SER A 40 -7.94 -4.12 22.59
CA SER A 40 -7.84 -3.23 21.43
C SER A 40 -8.08 -1.78 21.82
N LEU A 41 -7.29 -0.87 21.27
CA LEU A 41 -7.54 0.57 21.39
C LEU A 41 -8.65 1.02 20.43
N LEU A 42 -9.42 2.02 20.85
CA LEU A 42 -10.42 2.68 20.02
C LEU A 42 -9.73 3.58 18.99
N VAL A 43 -10.34 3.75 17.82
CA VAL A 43 -9.87 4.71 16.79
C VAL A 43 -9.74 6.12 17.37
N GLU A 44 -10.62 6.52 18.29
CA GLU A 44 -10.56 7.81 18.99
C GLU A 44 -9.35 7.91 19.95
N GLN A 45 -8.98 6.81 20.61
CA GLN A 45 -7.79 6.77 21.46
C GLN A 45 -6.52 6.85 20.61
N ILE A 46 -6.45 6.10 19.50
CA ILE A 46 -5.35 6.18 18.53
C ILE A 46 -5.29 7.59 17.93
N SER A 47 -6.45 8.21 17.72
CA SER A 47 -6.53 9.57 17.21
C SER A 47 -5.92 10.57 18.20
N SER A 48 -6.25 10.45 19.48
CA SER A 48 -5.68 11.26 20.56
C SER A 48 -4.19 11.03 20.79
N ILE A 49 -3.68 9.80 20.56
CA ILE A 49 -2.24 9.52 20.55
C ILE A 49 -1.55 10.35 19.48
N ALA A 50 -2.10 10.32 18.26
CA ALA A 50 -1.58 11.09 17.13
C ALA A 50 -1.59 12.60 17.39
N ASP A 51 -2.64 13.15 18.02
CA ASP A 51 -2.71 14.58 18.36
C ASP A 51 -1.66 14.98 19.42
N GLN A 52 -1.32 14.07 20.34
CA GLN A 52 -0.25 14.29 21.32
C GLN A 52 1.15 14.17 20.71
N LEU A 53 1.33 13.28 19.74
CA LEU A 53 2.60 13.12 19.01
C LEU A 53 2.86 14.28 18.04
N CYS A 54 1.81 14.86 17.47
CA CYS A 54 1.85 15.90 16.44
C CYS A 54 1.00 17.11 16.84
N PRO A 55 1.47 17.96 17.77
CA PRO A 55 0.68 19.07 18.31
C PRO A 55 0.49 20.24 17.32
N ASP A 56 1.25 20.28 16.22
CA ASP A 56 1.21 21.35 15.22
C ASP A 56 1.34 20.81 13.78
N ASP A 57 1.07 21.66 12.78
CA ASP A 57 1.07 21.26 11.36
C ASP A 57 2.46 20.82 10.87
N VAL A 58 3.53 21.36 11.46
CA VAL A 58 4.91 21.04 11.08
C VAL A 58 5.26 19.63 11.54
N SER A 59 5.04 19.33 12.81
CA SER A 59 5.24 17.99 13.38
C SER A 59 4.34 16.96 12.72
N LEU A 60 3.11 17.32 12.37
CA LEU A 60 2.20 16.46 11.61
C LEU A 60 2.78 16.10 10.23
N LYS A 61 3.27 17.11 9.49
CA LYS A 61 3.90 16.89 8.18
C LYS A 61 5.13 16.00 8.29
N ASP A 62 6.03 16.30 9.23
CA ASP A 62 7.25 15.53 9.47
C ASP A 62 6.92 14.08 9.82
N PHE A 63 5.90 13.86 10.65
CA PHE A 63 5.45 12.54 11.05
C PHE A 63 4.88 11.73 9.88
N ILE A 64 4.08 12.37 9.01
CA ILE A 64 3.60 11.73 7.77
C ILE A 64 4.78 11.33 6.89
N GLU A 65 5.71 12.26 6.63
CA GLU A 65 6.87 12.04 5.75
C GLU A 65 7.80 10.93 6.26
N GLN A 66 8.07 10.88 7.57
CA GLN A 66 8.88 9.83 8.18
C GLN A 66 8.24 8.45 8.02
N GLY A 67 6.94 8.32 8.29
CA GLY A 67 6.25 7.04 8.16
C GLY A 67 6.21 6.51 6.73
N LEU A 68 6.21 7.39 5.71
CA LEU A 68 6.29 7.00 4.30
C LEU A 68 7.66 6.45 3.90
N ALA A 69 8.73 7.04 4.43
CA ALA A 69 10.10 6.60 4.14
C ALA A 69 10.35 5.14 4.53
N ASP A 70 9.65 4.66 5.56
CA ASP A 70 9.76 3.30 6.10
C ASP A 70 8.80 2.28 5.44
N LEU A 71 8.04 2.70 4.41
CA LEU A 71 7.13 1.80 3.68
C LEU A 71 7.87 1.02 2.59
N HIS A 72 7.86 -0.29 2.72
CA HIS A 72 8.26 -1.19 1.65
C HIS A 72 7.28 -1.09 0.46
N PRO A 73 7.69 -1.23 -0.81
CA PRO A 73 6.81 -1.11 -1.97
C PRO A 73 5.52 -1.96 -1.91
N VAL A 74 5.58 -3.14 -1.30
CA VAL A 74 4.43 -4.05 -1.13
C VAL A 74 3.34 -3.49 -0.22
N ALA A 75 3.77 -2.66 0.74
CA ALA A 75 2.90 -1.99 1.69
C ALA A 75 1.99 -0.97 1.00
N LEU A 76 2.33 -0.56 -0.23
CA LEU A 76 1.60 0.41 -1.04
C LEU A 76 1.13 -0.22 -2.34
N THR A 77 -0.18 -0.44 -2.44
CA THR A 77 -0.79 -1.11 -3.59
C THR A 77 -1.83 -0.21 -4.24
N LEU A 78 -1.72 0.02 -5.55
CA LEU A 78 -2.70 0.81 -6.31
C LEU A 78 -3.42 -0.04 -7.34
N TYR A 79 -4.73 0.13 -7.43
CA TYR A 79 -5.61 -0.46 -8.43
C TYR A 79 -6.26 0.64 -9.25
N VAL A 80 -6.32 0.46 -10.57
CA VAL A 80 -7.08 1.35 -11.46
C VAL A 80 -8.21 0.55 -12.08
N LEU A 81 -9.42 1.04 -11.87
CA LEU A 81 -10.67 0.40 -12.26
C LEU A 81 -11.28 1.17 -13.43
N ASN A 82 -11.09 0.66 -14.64
CA ASN A 82 -11.75 1.14 -15.84
C ASN A 82 -11.99 0.00 -16.84
N ASP A 83 -12.94 0.21 -17.75
CA ASP A 83 -13.40 -0.82 -18.70
C ASP A 83 -12.28 -1.36 -19.59
N ASP A 84 -11.33 -0.52 -19.97
CA ASP A 84 -10.25 -0.94 -20.87
C ASP A 84 -9.26 -1.87 -20.15
N LEU A 85 -8.95 -1.58 -18.89
CA LEU A 85 -8.17 -2.49 -18.05
C LEU A 85 -8.94 -3.77 -17.78
N TRP A 86 -10.24 -3.71 -17.48
CA TRP A 86 -11.07 -4.90 -17.29
C TRP A 86 -11.07 -5.83 -18.52
N LYS A 87 -11.14 -5.28 -19.74
CA LYS A 87 -11.02 -6.06 -20.99
C LYS A 87 -9.64 -6.71 -21.17
N ILE A 88 -8.59 -6.10 -20.62
CA ILE A 88 -7.25 -6.71 -20.59
C ILE A 88 -7.22 -7.80 -19.52
N MET A 89 -7.84 -7.57 -18.35
CA MET A 89 -7.86 -8.51 -17.22
C MET A 89 -8.61 -9.79 -17.56
N SER A 90 -9.69 -9.69 -18.34
CA SER A 90 -10.48 -10.85 -18.75
C SER A 90 -9.71 -11.85 -19.62
N ARG A 91 -8.50 -11.50 -20.09
CA ARG A 91 -7.62 -12.36 -20.87
C ARG A 91 -6.62 -13.15 -20.02
N LYS A 92 -6.56 -12.89 -18.71
CA LYS A 92 -5.75 -13.67 -17.78
C LYS A 92 -6.26 -15.11 -17.73
N HIS A 93 -5.34 -16.02 -17.44
CA HIS A 93 -5.69 -17.42 -17.26
C HIS A 93 -6.35 -17.67 -15.89
N GLU A 94 -5.75 -17.10 -14.85
CA GLU A 94 -6.23 -17.19 -13.47
C GLU A 94 -6.98 -15.93 -13.07
N HIS A 95 -8.13 -16.12 -12.40
CA HIS A 95 -8.99 -15.04 -11.90
C HIS A 95 -9.25 -13.92 -12.92
N PRO A 96 -9.76 -14.23 -14.15
CA PRO A 96 -10.05 -13.22 -15.17
C PRO A 96 -11.06 -12.15 -14.72
N GLU A 97 -11.85 -12.46 -13.69
CA GLU A 97 -12.81 -11.57 -13.05
C GLU A 97 -12.19 -10.57 -12.07
N LYS A 98 -10.88 -10.65 -11.77
CA LYS A 98 -10.22 -9.82 -10.76
C LYS A 98 -9.19 -8.84 -11.35
N MET A 99 -9.13 -7.65 -10.77
CA MET A 99 -8.19 -6.59 -11.14
C MET A 99 -6.87 -6.75 -10.40
N LEU A 100 -5.75 -6.75 -11.12
CA LEU A 100 -4.43 -6.77 -10.48
C LEU A 100 -3.99 -5.36 -10.08
N PRO A 101 -3.08 -5.24 -9.09
CA PRO A 101 -2.52 -3.96 -8.75
C PRO A 101 -1.70 -3.43 -9.93
N MET A 102 -1.93 -2.16 -10.24
CA MET A 102 -1.16 -1.38 -11.21
C MET A 102 0.11 -0.79 -10.61
N THR A 103 0.16 -0.57 -9.30
CA THR A 103 1.38 -0.08 -8.67
C THR A 103 1.76 -0.96 -7.53
N THR A 104 2.68 -1.85 -7.89
CA THR A 104 3.74 -2.31 -7.04
C THR A 104 4.98 -1.93 -7.84
N ILE A 105 5.40 -0.65 -7.75
CA ILE A 105 6.57 -0.19 -8.52
C ILE A 105 7.75 -1.03 -8.01
N PRO A 106 8.36 -1.86 -8.87
CA PRO A 106 8.72 -3.23 -8.53
C PRO A 106 9.99 -3.34 -7.70
N TRP A 107 10.28 -4.57 -7.26
CA TRP A 107 11.53 -5.33 -7.50
C TRP A 107 11.25 -6.84 -7.34
N PHE A 108 10.16 -7.29 -7.92
CA PHE A 108 9.83 -8.71 -7.87
C PHE A 108 10.55 -9.44 -8.99
N CYS A 109 11.48 -10.33 -8.67
CA CYS A 109 12.04 -11.28 -9.62
C CYS A 109 11.40 -12.65 -9.41
N TRP A 110 11.19 -13.36 -10.51
CA TRP A 110 10.91 -14.78 -10.43
C TRP A 110 12.23 -15.53 -10.27
N GLU A 111 12.35 -16.33 -9.22
CA GLU A 111 13.42 -17.29 -9.07
C GLU A 111 12.82 -18.69 -9.01
N GLU A 112 13.21 -19.60 -9.92
CA GLU A 112 12.75 -20.99 -9.92
C GLU A 112 12.94 -21.67 -8.54
N LYS A 113 14.09 -21.43 -7.91
CA LYS A 113 14.42 -21.92 -6.56
C LYS A 113 13.53 -21.35 -5.44
N ALA A 114 12.77 -20.29 -5.70
CA ALA A 114 11.84 -19.69 -4.75
C ALA A 114 10.43 -20.29 -4.84
N GLU A 115 10.14 -21.07 -5.89
CA GLU A 115 8.86 -21.75 -6.02
C GLU A 115 8.70 -22.83 -4.95
N GLY A 116 7.57 -22.80 -4.27
CA GLY A 116 7.24 -23.80 -3.26
C GLY A 116 5.80 -23.68 -2.78
N ARG A 117 5.38 -24.59 -1.90
CA ARG A 117 4.00 -24.63 -1.39
C ARG A 117 3.52 -23.31 -0.77
N LYS A 118 4.42 -22.52 -0.21
CA LYS A 118 4.14 -21.20 0.41
C LYS A 118 4.36 -20.01 -0.54
N ASN A 119 5.08 -20.21 -1.65
CA ASN A 119 5.29 -19.21 -2.71
C ASN A 119 5.14 -19.92 -4.06
N PRO A 120 3.90 -20.28 -4.45
CA PRO A 120 3.67 -21.05 -5.67
C PRO A 120 4.08 -20.28 -6.94
N THR A 121 4.23 -18.96 -6.82
CA THR A 121 4.63 -18.09 -7.93
C THR A 121 6.13 -17.90 -8.06
N GLY A 122 6.96 -18.31 -7.09
CA GLY A 122 8.43 -18.13 -7.14
C GLY A 122 8.90 -16.68 -7.16
N VAL A 123 7.99 -15.74 -6.91
CA VAL A 123 8.26 -14.31 -6.99
C VAL A 123 8.84 -13.83 -5.66
N LYS A 124 9.97 -13.13 -5.72
CA LYS A 124 10.68 -12.57 -4.56
C LYS A 124 10.97 -11.10 -4.76
N SER A 125 10.87 -10.33 -3.68
CA SER A 125 11.39 -8.97 -3.65
C SER A 125 12.91 -8.99 -3.70
N ILE A 126 13.49 -8.17 -4.56
CA ILE A 126 14.89 -7.80 -4.52
C ILE A 126 14.92 -6.46 -3.77
N ASP A 127 15.79 -6.35 -2.79
CA ASP A 127 16.14 -5.08 -2.16
C ASP A 127 17.55 -4.75 -2.65
N ASP A 128 17.72 -3.80 -3.59
CA ASP A 128 19.04 -3.21 -3.87
C ASP A 128 19.07 -1.68 -3.79
N PRO A 129 20.08 -1.17 -3.06
CA PRO A 129 20.17 0.25 -2.72
C PRO A 129 20.43 1.16 -3.93
N ASN A 130 20.78 0.64 -5.10
CA ASN A 130 21.13 1.43 -6.28
C ASN A 130 19.94 1.84 -7.16
N ARG A 131 18.70 1.41 -6.86
CA ARG A 131 17.51 1.85 -7.60
C ARG A 131 16.31 2.06 -6.66
N PRO A 132 16.40 3.09 -5.80
CA PRO A 132 15.48 3.24 -4.68
C PRO A 132 14.04 3.42 -5.13
N PHE A 133 13.13 2.75 -4.42
CA PHE A 133 11.74 3.11 -4.35
C PHE A 133 11.59 4.31 -3.40
N THR A 134 10.74 5.25 -3.77
CA THR A 134 10.52 6.47 -3.00
C THR A 134 9.04 6.77 -2.94
N THR A 135 8.57 7.11 -1.74
CA THR A 135 7.24 7.67 -1.52
C THR A 135 7.38 8.96 -0.74
N LYS A 136 6.60 9.97 -1.12
CA LYS A 136 6.53 11.23 -0.40
C LYS A 136 5.15 11.86 -0.59
N ILE A 137 4.70 12.64 0.38
CA ILE A 137 3.52 13.50 0.24
C ILE A 137 4.01 14.94 0.25
N GLU A 138 3.61 15.72 -0.76
CA GLU A 138 4.00 17.13 -0.91
C GLU A 138 2.78 17.88 -1.44
N ASP A 139 2.31 18.88 -0.67
CA ASP A 139 1.14 19.72 -0.99
C ASP A 139 -0.10 18.90 -1.39
N GLY A 140 -0.46 17.92 -0.56
CA GLY A 140 -1.56 17.00 -0.82
C GLY A 140 -1.38 16.02 -1.98
N VAL A 141 -0.17 15.92 -2.55
CA VAL A 141 0.15 14.98 -3.63
C VAL A 141 1.04 13.85 -3.12
N LEU A 142 0.51 12.62 -3.09
CA LEU A 142 1.28 11.40 -2.88
C LEU A 142 2.05 11.07 -4.16
N LYS A 143 3.37 11.19 -4.10
CA LYS A 143 4.30 10.89 -5.18
C LYS A 143 4.98 9.55 -4.90
N ILE A 144 4.84 8.63 -5.83
CA ILE A 144 5.43 7.28 -5.80
C ILE A 144 6.38 7.19 -6.98
N SER A 145 7.62 6.77 -6.75
CA SER A 145 8.62 6.65 -7.80
C SER A 145 9.54 5.46 -7.59
N GLY A 146 9.86 4.75 -8.66
CA GLY A 146 10.76 3.59 -8.64
C GLY A 146 10.97 3.04 -10.04
N LYS A 147 11.95 2.14 -10.22
CA LYS A 147 12.24 1.55 -11.53
C LYS A 147 11.39 0.31 -11.79
N GLY A 148 10.78 0.22 -12.97
CA GLY A 148 10.18 -0.99 -13.52
C GLY A 148 11.18 -2.14 -13.66
N GLY A 149 10.74 -3.38 -13.41
CA GLY A 149 11.49 -4.63 -13.46
C GLY A 149 10.69 -5.72 -14.17
N ASP A 150 11.30 -6.90 -14.37
CA ASP A 150 10.81 -7.98 -15.25
C ASP A 150 9.44 -8.59 -14.89
N PHE A 151 8.82 -8.19 -13.77
CA PHE A 151 7.42 -8.51 -13.44
C PHE A 151 6.55 -7.25 -13.39
N ALA A 152 5.52 -7.25 -14.25
CA ALA A 152 4.54 -6.20 -14.40
C ALA A 152 3.23 -6.55 -13.67
N GLY A 153 2.94 -5.86 -12.57
CA GLY A 153 1.57 -5.56 -12.16
C GLY A 153 1.12 -4.35 -12.98
N LEU A 154 0.61 -4.59 -14.18
CA LEU A 154 -0.03 -3.59 -15.08
C LEU A 154 0.55 -2.17 -15.11
N LEU A 155 1.84 -2.05 -15.40
CA LEU A 155 2.40 -0.85 -16.00
C LEU A 155 3.25 -1.24 -17.19
N GLU A 156 2.58 -1.83 -18.19
CA GLU A 156 2.84 -1.68 -19.62
C GLU A 156 1.97 -2.68 -20.41
N GLY A 157 0.65 -2.51 -20.30
CA GLY A 157 -0.34 -3.16 -21.19
C GLY A 157 -0.73 -2.27 -22.38
N ARG A 158 0.10 -1.24 -22.65
CA ARG A 158 0.06 -0.12 -23.60
C ARG A 158 -0.68 1.18 -23.20
N ILE A 159 -0.15 2.30 -23.71
CA ILE A 159 -0.90 3.46 -24.23
C ILE A 159 -1.87 2.98 -25.35
N VAL A 160 -2.75 1.97 -25.14
CA VAL A 160 -3.64 1.33 -26.16
C VAL A 160 -4.75 2.31 -26.53
N ASN A 161 -5.07 2.66 -27.78
CA ASN A 161 -4.88 2.07 -29.13
C ASN A 161 -4.73 3.22 -30.17
N PRO A 162 -4.74 3.09 -31.53
CA PRO A 162 -5.07 1.93 -32.39
C PRO A 162 -4.19 1.58 -33.62
N TYR A 163 -3.19 2.37 -34.05
CA TYR A 163 -2.74 2.30 -35.46
C TYR A 163 -1.38 1.65 -35.77
N LYS A 164 -0.56 1.23 -34.80
CA LYS A 164 0.80 0.70 -35.09
C LYS A 164 1.08 -0.57 -34.30
N GLY A 165 1.42 -1.62 -35.04
CA GLY A 165 1.53 -3.01 -34.62
C GLY A 165 2.46 -3.28 -33.44
N ILE A 166 2.13 -4.40 -32.80
CA ILE A 166 2.86 -5.18 -31.79
C ILE A 166 3.46 -4.38 -30.63
N ARG A 167 2.76 -4.42 -29.50
CA ARG A 167 3.23 -3.92 -28.19
C ARG A 167 3.03 -5.01 -27.13
N PRO A 168 3.88 -5.06 -26.08
CA PRO A 168 3.75 -6.07 -25.04
C PRO A 168 2.41 -5.89 -24.33
N LEU A 169 1.63 -6.97 -24.36
CA LEU A 169 0.52 -7.20 -23.48
C LEU A 169 1.08 -8.20 -22.47
N PHE A 170 1.45 -7.73 -21.28
CA PHE A 170 1.68 -8.70 -20.21
C PHE A 170 0.32 -9.28 -19.85
N ILE A 171 0.19 -10.59 -20.04
CA ILE A 171 -0.89 -11.41 -19.50
C ILE A 171 -0.41 -11.83 -18.11
N PRO A 172 -0.99 -11.31 -17.02
CA PRO A 172 -0.79 -11.90 -15.72
C PRO A 172 -1.42 -13.31 -15.72
N GLY A 173 -0.67 -14.32 -15.29
CA GLY A 173 -1.21 -15.68 -15.12
C GLY A 173 -0.70 -16.77 -16.08
N SER A 174 0.33 -16.55 -16.91
CA SER A 174 1.03 -17.70 -17.52
C SER A 174 2.06 -18.26 -16.53
N THR A 175 1.74 -19.38 -15.88
CA THR A 175 2.60 -20.18 -14.99
C THR A 175 3.64 -21.02 -15.77
N GLY A 176 4.02 -20.58 -16.96
CA GLY A 176 5.10 -21.19 -17.75
C GLY A 176 6.38 -20.35 -17.71
N PRO A 177 7.53 -20.90 -18.10
CA PRO A 177 8.81 -20.18 -18.09
C PRO A 177 8.72 -18.91 -18.95
N LYS A 178 8.61 -17.77 -18.27
CA LYS A 178 8.69 -16.45 -18.89
C LYS A 178 10.16 -16.19 -19.21
N LYS A 179 10.58 -16.61 -20.40
CA LYS A 179 11.85 -16.14 -20.96
C LYS A 179 11.90 -14.61 -20.79
N ALA A 180 13.04 -14.09 -20.35
CA ALA A 180 13.28 -12.65 -20.26
C ALA A 180 12.70 -11.97 -21.50
N VAL A 181 11.88 -10.93 -21.30
CA VAL A 181 11.31 -10.21 -22.44
C VAL A 181 12.50 -9.58 -23.16
N ALA A 182 12.78 -10.08 -24.37
CA ALA A 182 13.87 -9.56 -25.17
C ALA A 182 13.66 -8.04 -25.35
N ASN A 183 14.63 -7.25 -24.89
CA ASN A 183 14.60 -5.78 -24.88
C ASN A 183 13.68 -5.13 -23.81
N TYR A 184 13.43 -5.77 -22.66
CA TYR A 184 12.86 -5.06 -21.52
C TYR A 184 13.85 -4.00 -21.02
N GLU A 185 13.52 -2.73 -21.25
CA GLU A 185 14.28 -1.61 -20.71
C GLU A 185 13.64 -1.18 -19.40
N SER A 186 14.38 -1.32 -18.29
CA SER A 186 13.95 -0.82 -16.99
C SER A 186 13.76 0.70 -17.05
N GLN A 187 12.50 1.15 -17.00
CA GLN A 187 12.14 2.57 -17.01
C GLN A 187 11.81 3.06 -15.61
N LEU A 188 12.13 4.34 -15.34
CA LEU A 188 11.63 5.02 -14.15
C LEU A 188 10.11 5.22 -14.28
N ILE A 189 9.36 4.77 -13.29
CA ILE A 189 7.92 4.98 -13.17
C ILE A 189 7.71 6.02 -12.08
N GLN A 190 6.93 7.05 -12.36
CA GLN A 190 6.55 8.08 -11.41
C GLN A 190 5.03 8.25 -11.45
N ILE A 191 4.43 8.30 -10.27
CA ILE A 191 2.98 8.37 -10.10
C ILE A 191 2.72 9.48 -9.11
N ALA A 192 1.94 10.48 -9.52
CA ALA A 192 1.52 11.59 -8.70
C ALA A 192 0.01 11.48 -8.49
N ILE A 193 -0.41 11.39 -7.24
CA ILE A 193 -1.79 11.17 -6.84
C ILE A 193 -2.18 12.35 -5.97
N ASN A 194 -3.08 13.19 -6.47
CA ASN A 194 -3.70 14.21 -5.64
C ASN A 194 -4.67 13.51 -4.68
N ILE A 195 -4.27 13.42 -3.42
CA ILE A 195 -5.09 12.80 -2.37
C ILE A 195 -6.02 13.83 -1.71
N ALA A 196 -5.91 15.12 -2.06
CA ALA A 196 -6.71 16.21 -1.48
C ALA A 196 -8.24 15.99 -1.45
N PRO A 197 -8.87 15.47 -2.51
CA PRO A 197 -10.31 15.22 -2.54
C PRO A 197 -10.70 13.80 -2.08
N SER A 198 -9.75 13.03 -1.55
CA SER A 198 -9.92 11.59 -1.40
C SER A 198 -10.82 11.18 -0.23
N LYS A 199 -11.52 10.06 -0.40
CA LYS A 199 -12.23 9.39 0.70
C LYS A 199 -11.36 8.27 1.25
N MET A 200 -10.90 8.47 2.49
CA MET A 200 -10.10 7.49 3.21
C MET A 200 -10.94 6.60 4.11
N LYS A 201 -10.48 5.36 4.29
CA LYS A 201 -11.10 4.36 5.15
C LYS A 201 -10.02 3.54 5.86
N LEU A 202 -9.94 3.67 7.18
CA LEU A 202 -9.16 2.79 8.03
C LEU A 202 -9.76 1.37 8.05
N TYR A 203 -8.89 0.37 8.12
CA TYR A 203 -9.24 -1.05 8.24
C TYR A 203 -10.24 -1.51 7.16
N PRO A 204 -9.93 -1.27 5.86
CA PRO A 204 -10.82 -1.61 4.78
C PRO A 204 -11.08 -3.13 4.74
N ALA A 205 -12.35 -3.50 4.58
CA ALA A 205 -12.71 -4.87 4.27
C ALA A 205 -12.11 -5.28 2.92
N PRO A 206 -11.67 -6.54 2.76
CA PRO A 206 -11.20 -7.05 1.47
C PRO A 206 -12.23 -6.84 0.35
N VAL A 207 -11.74 -6.43 -0.82
CA VAL A 207 -12.56 -6.17 -2.02
C VAL A 207 -12.46 -7.38 -2.93
N LYS A 208 -13.58 -7.99 -3.28
CA LYS A 208 -13.61 -9.31 -3.95
C LYS A 208 -13.11 -9.26 -5.39
N GLU A 209 -13.31 -8.11 -6.01
CA GLU A 209 -12.97 -7.79 -7.40
C GLU A 209 -11.47 -7.50 -7.56
N LEU A 210 -10.72 -7.38 -6.47
CA LEU A 210 -9.28 -7.14 -6.50
C LEU A 210 -8.52 -8.45 -6.35
N ASP A 211 -7.49 -8.56 -7.17
CA ASP A 211 -6.46 -9.56 -7.09
C ASP A 211 -5.33 -9.00 -6.24
N TYR A 212 -4.99 -9.69 -5.17
CA TYR A 212 -3.93 -9.30 -4.24
C TYR A 212 -2.60 -9.99 -4.56
N VAL A 213 -2.53 -10.66 -5.71
CA VAL A 213 -1.28 -11.18 -6.25
C VAL A 213 -0.35 -9.99 -6.54
N PHE A 214 0.81 -10.00 -5.87
CA PHE A 214 1.85 -8.94 -5.81
C PHE A 214 1.60 -7.78 -4.84
N SER A 215 0.53 -7.81 -4.04
CA SER A 215 0.34 -6.88 -2.93
C SER A 215 0.56 -7.58 -1.58
N GLU A 216 0.48 -6.82 -0.50
CA GLU A 216 0.21 -7.40 0.81
C GLU A 216 -1.10 -8.21 0.83
N LYS A 217 -1.19 -9.16 1.78
CA LYS A 217 -2.39 -9.99 1.94
C LYS A 217 -3.59 -9.08 2.29
N PRO A 218 -4.83 -9.41 1.84
CA PRO A 218 -6.01 -8.62 2.18
C PRO A 218 -6.22 -8.44 3.69
N ARG A 219 -5.81 -9.43 4.47
CA ARG A 219 -5.86 -9.40 5.93
C ARG A 219 -4.96 -8.31 6.51
N VAL A 220 -3.78 -8.06 5.94
CA VAL A 220 -2.86 -7.01 6.40
C VAL A 220 -3.54 -5.65 6.24
N PHE A 221 -4.19 -5.37 5.11
CA PHE A 221 -4.94 -4.11 4.95
C PHE A 221 -6.14 -4.01 5.90
N TYR A 222 -6.83 -5.13 6.14
CA TYR A 222 -7.96 -5.17 7.06
C TYR A 222 -7.55 -4.92 8.52
N ASP A 223 -6.42 -5.48 8.96
CA ASP A 223 -5.96 -5.39 10.34
C ASP A 223 -5.10 -4.11 10.57
N HIS A 224 -4.26 -3.76 9.60
CA HIS A 224 -3.21 -2.74 9.68
C HIS A 224 -3.13 -1.90 8.40
N GLY A 225 -4.25 -1.34 7.93
CA GLY A 225 -4.21 -0.56 6.71
C GLY A 225 -5.27 0.52 6.56
N ILE A 226 -5.10 1.27 5.47
CA ILE A 226 -5.99 2.34 5.02
C ILE A 226 -6.21 2.19 3.52
N GLN A 227 -7.44 2.46 3.09
CA GLN A 227 -7.81 2.57 1.69
C GLN A 227 -8.08 4.04 1.37
N ILE A 228 -7.51 4.52 0.27
CA ILE A 228 -7.71 5.86 -0.28
C ILE A 228 -8.38 5.68 -1.64
N ASN A 229 -9.54 6.32 -1.83
CA ASN A 229 -10.25 6.31 -3.11
C ASN A 229 -10.15 7.68 -3.76
N VAL A 230 -9.69 7.70 -5.02
CA VAL A 230 -9.59 8.90 -5.85
C VAL A 230 -10.13 8.63 -7.25
N ASP A 231 -10.48 9.71 -7.94
CA ASP A 231 -10.77 9.65 -9.36
C ASP A 231 -9.48 9.53 -10.18
N GLY A 232 -9.53 8.88 -11.34
CA GLY A 232 -8.37 8.72 -12.21
C GLY A 232 -7.82 10.06 -12.71
N GLU A 233 -8.67 11.09 -12.76
CA GLU A 233 -8.29 12.47 -13.10
C GLU A 233 -7.29 13.08 -12.11
N GLU A 234 -7.30 12.58 -10.86
CA GLU A 234 -6.39 12.99 -9.79
C GLU A 234 -5.06 12.22 -9.83
N VAL A 235 -4.87 11.33 -10.82
CA VAL A 235 -3.70 10.45 -10.90
C VAL A 235 -2.97 10.65 -12.21
N ASN A 236 -1.72 11.09 -12.09
CA ASN A 236 -0.81 11.27 -13.21
C ASN A 236 0.29 10.20 -13.19
N LEU A 237 0.56 9.63 -14.35
CA LEU A 237 1.57 8.59 -14.56
C LEU A 237 2.61 9.07 -15.58
N LYS A 238 3.88 8.94 -15.22
CA LYS A 238 5.03 9.20 -16.09
C LYS A 238 5.95 7.98 -16.15
N VAL A 239 6.32 7.59 -17.37
CA VAL A 239 7.19 6.43 -17.63
C VAL A 239 8.38 6.88 -18.45
N GLY A 240 9.58 6.83 -17.85
CA GLY A 240 10.83 7.23 -18.48
C GLY A 240 10.79 8.67 -18.99
N LYS A 241 11.16 8.84 -20.27
CA LYS A 241 11.15 10.14 -20.96
C LYS A 241 9.81 10.49 -21.62
N ARG A 242 8.77 9.66 -21.46
CA ARG A 242 7.46 9.92 -22.08
C ARG A 242 6.74 11.08 -21.41
N ARG A 243 5.79 11.68 -22.13
CA ARG A 243 4.87 12.66 -21.56
C ARG A 243 4.04 12.00 -20.45
N GLU A 244 3.78 12.77 -19.41
CA GLU A 244 2.86 12.40 -18.34
C GLU A 244 1.43 12.22 -18.87
N ILE A 245 0.72 11.24 -18.33
CA ILE A 245 -0.63 10.86 -18.73
C ILE A 245 -1.51 10.76 -17.50
N THR A 246 -2.66 11.41 -17.55
CA THR A 246 -3.72 11.28 -16.55
C THR A 246 -4.48 9.97 -16.73
N LEU A 247 -4.74 9.26 -15.64
CA LEU A 247 -5.43 7.98 -15.66
C LEU A 247 -6.94 8.17 -15.86
N ARG A 248 -7.65 7.07 -16.15
CA ARG A 248 -9.11 7.05 -16.32
C ARG A 248 -9.75 6.05 -15.37
N GLY A 249 -10.99 6.33 -15.00
CA GLY A 249 -11.80 5.49 -14.12
C GLY A 249 -11.59 5.82 -12.64
N LYS A 250 -11.76 4.82 -11.77
CA LYS A 250 -11.55 4.97 -10.33
C LYS A 250 -10.20 4.41 -9.93
N VAL A 251 -9.55 5.03 -8.97
CA VAL A 251 -8.27 4.55 -8.42
C VAL A 251 -8.44 4.25 -6.94
N MET A 252 -8.01 3.05 -6.55
CA MET A 252 -8.01 2.59 -5.17
C MET A 252 -6.58 2.36 -4.73
N ILE A 253 -6.16 2.99 -3.65
CA ILE A 253 -4.83 2.86 -3.07
C ILE A 253 -4.98 2.22 -1.71
N PHE A 254 -4.19 1.20 -1.44
CA PHE A 254 -4.08 0.57 -0.13
C PHE A 254 -2.69 0.83 0.42
N ILE A 255 -2.63 1.28 1.67
CA ILE A 255 -1.41 1.36 2.46
C ILE A 255 -1.59 0.44 3.66
N GLY A 256 -0.68 -0.49 3.88
CA GLY A 256 -0.70 -1.37 5.05
C GLY A 256 0.63 -2.08 5.27
N LYS A 257 0.92 -2.46 6.51
CA LYS A 257 2.21 -3.04 6.88
C LYS A 257 2.02 -4.37 7.59
N ASP A 258 2.71 -5.41 7.14
CA ASP A 258 2.74 -6.70 7.82
C ASP A 258 3.70 -6.64 9.01
N PHE A 259 3.26 -7.17 10.15
CA PHE A 259 4.03 -7.25 11.39
C PHE A 259 4.18 -8.71 11.86
N GLU A 260 3.75 -9.71 11.08
CA GLU A 260 3.77 -11.14 11.44
C GLU A 260 5.20 -11.64 11.77
N GLU A 261 6.22 -11.19 11.04
CA GLU A 261 7.60 -11.67 11.21
C GLU A 261 8.32 -11.06 12.42
N THR A 262 7.98 -9.82 12.79
CA THR A 262 8.57 -9.09 13.92
C THR A 262 7.50 -8.31 14.67
N PRO A 263 6.67 -9.00 15.48
CA PRO A 263 5.57 -8.37 16.20
C PRO A 263 6.11 -7.48 17.32
N ASP A 264 6.30 -6.21 17.00
CA ASP A 264 6.75 -5.15 17.90
C ASP A 264 5.56 -4.22 18.16
N SER A 265 5.04 -4.29 19.38
CA SER A 265 3.82 -3.57 19.75
C SER A 265 3.97 -2.05 19.63
N ASP A 266 5.17 -1.52 19.87
CA ASP A 266 5.44 -0.09 19.78
C ASP A 266 5.44 0.37 18.32
N LYS A 267 6.08 -0.39 17.43
CA LYS A 267 6.03 -0.13 15.98
C LYS A 267 4.63 -0.24 15.41
N ILE A 268 3.85 -1.22 15.87
CA ILE A 268 2.46 -1.39 15.46
C ILE A 268 1.66 -0.17 15.90
N LEU A 269 1.71 0.21 17.18
CA LEU A 269 0.94 1.34 17.70
C LEU A 269 1.34 2.67 17.03
N MET A 270 2.64 2.88 16.80
CA MET A 270 3.14 4.03 16.06
C MET A 270 2.58 4.08 14.63
N PHE A 271 2.56 2.94 13.94
CA PHE A 271 1.99 2.85 12.60
C PHE A 271 0.48 3.13 12.58
N HIS A 272 -0.28 2.66 13.58
CA HIS A 272 -1.70 2.99 13.70
C HIS A 272 -1.94 4.47 13.98
N ALA A 273 -1.10 5.11 14.81
CA ALA A 273 -1.13 6.56 15.01
C ALA A 273 -0.86 7.30 13.69
N TRP A 274 0.13 6.86 12.92
CA TRP A 274 0.44 7.38 11.59
C TRP A 274 -0.73 7.25 10.61
N LEU A 275 -1.37 6.08 10.54
CA LEU A 275 -2.58 5.89 9.73
C LEU A 275 -3.72 6.83 10.17
N ALA A 276 -3.87 7.06 11.47
CA ALA A 276 -4.89 7.97 11.99
C ALA A 276 -4.61 9.43 11.61
N VAL A 277 -3.34 9.86 11.60
CA VAL A 277 -2.94 11.18 11.08
C VAL A 277 -3.27 11.27 9.59
N LEU A 278 -2.82 10.31 8.78
CA LEU A 278 -3.08 10.29 7.35
C LEU A 278 -4.57 10.36 7.02
N ASN A 279 -5.41 9.61 7.75
CA ASN A 279 -6.86 9.57 7.56
C ASN A 279 -7.59 10.87 7.90
N ARG A 280 -7.00 11.72 8.75
CA ARG A 280 -7.64 12.94 9.27
C ARG A 280 -7.10 14.21 8.66
N THR A 281 -5.93 14.16 8.03
CA THR A 281 -5.30 15.34 7.45
C THR A 281 -6.07 15.72 6.18
N PRO A 282 -6.78 16.88 6.15
CA PRO A 282 -7.44 17.38 4.95
C PRO A 282 -6.44 18.01 3.98
N PHE A 283 -5.22 17.46 3.95
CA PHE A 283 -4.09 17.72 3.06
C PHE A 283 -3.66 19.19 3.09
N LEU A 284 -2.83 19.52 4.09
CA LEU A 284 -2.12 20.80 4.24
C LEU A 284 -1.57 21.35 2.92
#